data_AF-A0A2E7CUE9-F1
#
_entry.id   AF-A0A2E7CUE9-F1
#
_cell.length_a   1.000
_cell.length_b   1.000
_cell.length_c   1.000
_cell.angle_alpha   90.00
_cell.angle_beta   90.00
_cell.angle_gamma   90.00
#
_symmetry.space_group_name_H-M   'P 1'
#
loop_
_entity.id
_entity.type
_entity.pdbx_description
1 polymer ?
#
loop_
_entity_poly.entity_id
_entity_poly.type
_entity_poly.pdbx_seq_one_letter_code
_entity_poly.pdbx_strand_id
1 'polypeptide(L)' 'MKKLAIIFAAVSVFGFTACNKSTCHECHYDLNGAEVELGEYCDDDLTQIEADGYTDSTGTTHTVHCGEEH' A
#
# COMPACT_ATOMS: atom_id res chain seq x y z
N MET A 1 -27.24 -38.35 -6.75
CA MET A 1 -26.61 -37.58 -5.65
C MET A 1 -25.35 -38.29 -5.17
N LYS A 2 -24.16 -37.79 -5.52
CA LYS A 2 -22.89 -37.97 -4.79
C LYS A 2 -21.88 -36.97 -5.35
N LYS A 3 -21.91 -35.79 -4.74
CA LYS A 3 -20.81 -34.90 -4.40
C LYS A 3 -19.74 -34.61 -5.47
N LEU A 4 -19.87 -33.40 -5.99
CA LEU A 4 -18.88 -32.54 -6.66
C LEU A 4 -17.46 -32.70 -6.08
N ALA A 5 -16.48 -32.92 -6.95
CA ALA A 5 -15.07 -32.68 -6.66
C ALA A 5 -14.63 -31.43 -7.45
N ILE A 6 -14.50 -30.35 -6.69
CA ILE A 6 -14.01 -29.01 -7.00
C ILE A 6 -12.55 -29.12 -7.51
N ILE A 7 -12.21 -28.66 -8.72
CA ILE A 7 -11.87 -27.28 -9.14
C ILE A 7 -10.45 -26.84 -8.73
N PHE A 8 -9.66 -26.55 -9.78
CA PHE A 8 -8.72 -25.45 -9.98
C PHE A 8 -7.21 -25.60 -9.78
N ALA A 9 -6.54 -25.23 -10.88
CA ALA A 9 -5.14 -24.93 -11.09
C ALA A 9 -4.69 -23.69 -10.30
N ALA A 10 -3.40 -23.63 -10.00
CA ALA A 10 -2.73 -22.37 -9.66
C ALA A 10 -1.35 -22.32 -10.32
N VAL A 11 -1.31 -21.68 -11.48
CA VAL A 11 -0.11 -21.10 -12.07
C VAL A 11 0.22 -19.86 -11.24
N SER A 12 1.41 -19.82 -10.62
CA SER A 12 1.93 -18.61 -9.96
C SER A 12 3.14 -18.11 -10.74
N VAL A 13 2.90 -17.15 -11.64
CA VAL A 13 3.94 -16.34 -12.28
C VAL A 13 4.31 -15.23 -11.30
N PHE A 14 5.39 -15.42 -10.54
CA PHE A 14 5.99 -14.34 -9.76
C PHE A 14 6.85 -13.48 -10.69
N GLY A 15 6.24 -12.43 -11.27
CA GLY A 15 6.96 -11.39 -11.99
C GLY A 15 7.48 -10.33 -11.04
N PHE A 16 8.69 -10.50 -10.51
CA PHE A 16 9.42 -9.43 -9.83
C PHE A 16 10.27 -8.67 -10.86
N THR A 17 9.70 -7.62 -11.46
CA THR A 17 10.46 -6.64 -12.26
C THR A 17 10.34 -5.25 -11.64
N ALA A 18 10.98 -5.03 -10.51
CA ALA A 18 11.14 -3.70 -9.94
C ALA A 18 12.64 -3.32 -9.96
N CYS A 19 13.13 -3.01 -11.17
CA CYS A 19 14.39 -2.28 -11.38
C CYS A 19 14.14 -1.21 -12.46
N ASN A 20 13.06 -0.44 -12.30
CA ASN A 20 12.99 0.92 -12.82
C ASN A 20 13.20 1.85 -11.63
N LYS A 21 13.86 2.98 -11.84
CA LYS A 21 14.10 4.01 -10.82
C LYS A 21 12.79 4.74 -10.47
N SER A 22 11.79 4.01 -10.03
CA SER A 22 10.62 4.60 -9.38
C SER A 22 11.07 5.08 -8.01
N THR A 23 10.84 6.36 -7.70
CA THR A 23 11.10 6.88 -6.35
C THR A 23 9.97 6.39 -5.47
N CYS A 24 10.20 5.24 -4.87
CA CYS A 24 9.31 4.61 -3.93
C CYS A 24 9.76 4.97 -2.52
N HIS A 25 8.82 5.42 -1.69
CA HIS A 25 9.08 5.70 -0.29
C HIS A 25 7.99 5.06 0.58
N GLU A 26 8.39 4.62 1.76
CA GLU A 26 7.45 4.23 2.81
C GLU A 26 6.69 5.48 3.28
N CYS A 27 5.39 5.33 3.45
CA CYS A 27 4.49 6.38 3.88
C CYS A 27 3.82 6.01 5.19
N HIS A 28 3.65 6.97 6.08
CA HIS A 28 2.92 6.79 7.33
C HIS A 28 2.01 7.99 7.61
N TYR A 29 1.13 7.84 8.59
CA TYR A 29 0.41 8.96 9.19
C TYR A 29 0.50 8.89 10.71
N ASP A 30 0.43 10.05 11.36
CA ASP A 30 0.39 10.14 12.81
C ASP A 30 -1.01 9.88 13.37
N LEU A 31 -1.10 8.93 14.30
CA LEU A 31 -2.31 8.66 15.06
C LEU A 31 -2.00 8.59 16.56
N ASN A 32 -2.50 9.57 17.31
CA ASN A 32 -2.30 9.68 18.77
C ASN A 32 -0.81 9.68 19.20
N GLY A 33 0.08 10.26 18.37
CA GLY A 33 1.52 10.32 18.63
C GLY A 33 2.26 9.01 18.35
N ALA A 34 1.63 8.09 17.61
CA ALA A 34 2.27 6.92 17.03
C ALA A 34 2.10 6.95 15.51
N GLU A 35 3.14 6.55 14.79
CA GLU A 35 3.09 6.44 13.34
C GLU A 35 2.41 5.13 12.93
N VAL A 36 1.52 5.23 11.94
CA VAL A 36 0.84 4.10 11.34
C VAL A 36 1.29 3.98 9.88
N GLU A 37 2.09 2.95 9.62
CA GLU A 37 2.62 2.64 8.29
C GLU A 37 1.48 2.30 7.32
N LEU A 38 1.51 2.95 6.16
CA LEU A 38 0.55 2.77 5.05
C LEU A 38 1.09 1.88 3.94
N GLY A 39 2.40 1.64 3.91
CA GLY A 39 3.10 0.94 2.84
C GLY A 39 3.96 1.86 1.98
N GLU A 40 4.66 1.24 1.04
CA GLU A 40 5.48 1.91 0.04
C GLU A 40 4.63 2.39 -1.13
N TYR A 41 4.76 3.67 -1.48
CA TYR A 41 4.13 4.30 -2.65
C TYR A 41 5.21 4.85 -3.57
N CYS A 42 4.95 4.83 -4.88
CA CYS A 42 5.92 5.19 -5.90
C CYS A 42 5.41 6.30 -6.81
N ASP A 43 6.32 7.14 -7.28
CA ASP A 43 6.08 8.11 -8.36
C ASP A 43 4.81 8.98 -8.13
N ASP A 44 3.81 8.87 -9.02
CA ASP A 44 2.57 9.65 -8.94
C ASP A 44 1.70 9.24 -7.76
N ASP A 45 1.70 7.96 -7.38
CA ASP A 45 0.90 7.46 -6.25
C ASP A 45 1.42 8.03 -4.93
N LEU A 46 2.75 8.19 -4.82
CA LEU A 46 3.39 8.86 -3.69
C LEU A 46 2.97 10.33 -3.60
N THR A 47 3.07 11.05 -4.72
CA THR A 47 2.69 12.48 -4.74
C THR A 47 1.20 12.66 -4.45
N GLN A 48 0.38 11.73 -4.93
CA GLN A 48 -1.07 11.76 -4.73
C GLN A 48 -1.44 11.47 -3.28
N ILE A 49 -0.86 10.45 -2.64
CA ILE A 49 -1.22 10.11 -1.26
C ILE A 49 -0.79 11.19 -0.26
N GLU A 50 0.35 11.85 -0.49
CA GLU A 50 0.77 13.01 0.31
C GLU A 50 -0.18 14.21 0.12
N ALA A 51 -0.71 14.41 -1.09
CA ALA A 51 -1.61 15.52 -1.39
C ALA A 51 -3.05 15.29 -0.90
N ASP A 52 -3.56 14.07 -1.06
CA ASP A 52 -4.94 13.70 -0.73
C ASP A 52 -5.10 13.31 0.75
N GLY A 53 -4.02 12.80 1.37
CA GLY A 53 -4.04 12.21 2.70
C GLY A 53 -4.70 10.83 2.75
N TYR A 54 -4.67 10.19 3.92
CA TYR A 54 -5.24 8.86 4.12
C TYR A 54 -6.51 8.95 4.96
N THR A 55 -7.63 8.46 4.42
CA THR A 55 -8.88 8.36 5.18
C THR A 55 -8.98 7.00 5.84
N ASP A 56 -8.96 6.98 7.17
CA ASP A 56 -9.06 5.75 7.94
C ASP A 56 -10.47 5.14 7.92
N SER A 57 -10.63 3.96 8.51
CA SER A 57 -11.93 3.28 8.62
C SER A 57 -12.99 4.04 9.43
N THR A 58 -12.59 5.07 10.17
CA THR A 58 -13.50 5.94 10.94
C THR A 58 -13.97 7.15 10.14
N GLY A 59 -13.42 7.36 8.94
CA GLY A 59 -13.71 8.50 8.06
C GLY A 59 -12.89 9.73 8.39
N THR A 60 -11.82 9.61 9.18
CA THR A 60 -10.91 10.71 9.48
C THR A 60 -9.79 10.72 8.45
N THR A 61 -9.59 11.86 7.78
CA THR A 61 -8.46 12.07 6.86
C THR A 61 -7.24 12.55 7.64
N HIS A 62 -6.15 11.81 7.53
CA HIS A 62 -4.86 12.08 8.16
C HIS A 62 -3.87 12.59 7.11
N THR A 63 -2.98 13.48 7.54
CA THR A 63 -1.83 13.89 6.72
C THR A 63 -0.88 12.72 6.58
N VAL A 64 -0.42 12.47 5.36
CA VAL A 64 0.52 11.40 5.05
C VAL A 64 1.91 12.00 4.85
N HIS A 65 2.90 11.32 5.42
CA HIS A 65 4.32 11.64 5.36
C HIS A 65 5.03 10.50 4.65
N CYS A 66 5.66 10.77 3.50
CA CYS A 66 6.42 9.76 2.76
C CYS A 66 7.90 10.11 2.71
N GLY A 67 8.76 9.10 2.92
CA GLY A 67 10.21 9.26 2.77
C GLY A 67 10.90 10.04 3.89
N GLU A 68 10.26 10.15 5.05
CA GLU A 68 10.92 10.61 6.27
C GLU A 68 11.80 9.49 6.83
N GLU A 69 13.10 9.75 7.04
CA GLU A 69 14.00 8.80 7.68
C GLU A 69 13.82 8.89 9.21
N HIS A 70 13.40 7.79 9.85
CA HIS A 70 13.29 7.63 11.31
C HIS A 70 14.59 7.92 12.06
#